data_AF-W4L9E3-F1
#
_entry.id   AF-W4L9E3-F1
#
_cell.length_a   1.000
_cell.length_b   1.000
_cell.length_c   1.000
_cell.angle_alpha   90.00
_cell.angle_beta   90.00
_cell.angle_gamma   90.00
#
_symmetry.space_group_name_H-M   'P 1'
#
loop_
_entity.id
_entity.type
_entity.pdbx_description
1 polymer ?
#
loop_
_entity_poly.entity_id
_entity_poly.type
_entity_poly.pdbx_seq_one_letter_code
_entity_poly.pdbx_strand_id
1 'polypeptide(L)'
;MPVYRLTDQYVFPDPNNADENGLLAVGGDLHPKRVLLAYAQGIFPWPHGDEWPMLWFSPDPRMVLLPSDLHVSRSLRKTWGALGDSYAFN
;
A
#
# COMPACT_ATOMS: atom_id res chain seq x y z
N MET A 1 -8.25 15.69 -11.68
CA MET A 1 -6.95 15.83 -11.00
C MET A 1 -5.87 15.23 -11.92
N PRO A 2 -4.64 15.74 -11.95
CA PRO A 2 -3.62 15.22 -12.85
C PRO A 2 -3.08 13.87 -12.35
N VAL A 3 -2.91 12.91 -13.26
CA VAL A 3 -2.13 11.69 -13.00
C VAL A 3 -0.70 11.95 -13.46
N TYR A 4 0.27 11.80 -12.54
CA TYR A 4 1.67 12.09 -12.83
C TYR A 4 2.36 10.91 -13.50
N ARG A 5 3.31 11.16 -14.41
CA ARG A 5 4.17 10.12 -14.97
C ARG A 5 5.53 10.17 -14.29
N LEU A 6 5.93 9.08 -13.64
CA LEU A 6 7.24 9.00 -13.00
C LEU A 6 8.36 8.86 -14.04
N THR A 7 9.52 9.41 -13.70
CA THR A 7 10.76 9.30 -14.48
C THR A 7 11.72 8.30 -13.80
N ASP A 8 12.96 8.22 -14.31
CA ASP A 8 14.03 7.42 -13.71
C ASP A 8 14.55 8.03 -12.39
N GLN A 9 14.17 9.27 -12.08
CA GLN A 9 14.47 9.89 -10.79
C GLN A 9 13.58 9.29 -9.70
N TYR A 10 14.19 9.02 -8.54
CA TYR A 10 13.45 8.58 -7.36
C TYR A 10 12.84 9.79 -6.64
N VAL A 11 11.77 10.32 -7.23
CA VAL A 11 10.93 11.38 -6.68
C VAL A 11 9.46 11.05 -6.91
N PHE A 12 8.61 11.47 -5.99
CA PHE A 12 7.16 11.37 -6.10
C PHE A 12 6.53 12.76 -6.03
N PRO A 13 5.38 12.98 -6.69
CA PRO A 13 4.55 14.15 -6.46
C PRO A 13 4.02 14.15 -5.02
N ASP A 14 3.54 15.31 -4.55
CA ASP A 14 2.85 15.41 -3.26
C ASP A 14 1.62 14.48 -3.24
N PRO A 15 1.50 13.56 -2.24
CA PRO A 15 0.40 12.60 -2.15
C PRO A 15 -0.98 13.24 -2.08
N ASN A 16 -1.12 14.49 -1.62
CA ASN A 16 -2.39 15.21 -1.57
C ASN A 16 -2.94 15.56 -2.96
N ASN A 17 -2.16 15.34 -4.03
CA ASN A 17 -2.61 15.53 -5.41
C ASN A 17 -3.23 14.27 -6.03
N ALA A 18 -3.33 13.16 -5.29
CA ALA A 18 -3.98 11.94 -5.76
C ALA A 18 -5.46 12.20 -6.10
N ASP A 19 -5.99 11.49 -7.09
CA ASP A 19 -7.41 11.62 -7.45
C ASP A 19 -8.36 11.07 -6.38
N GLU A 20 -9.66 11.14 -6.63
CA GLU A 20 -10.71 10.65 -5.71
C GLU A 20 -10.61 9.15 -5.37
N ASN A 21 -9.92 8.36 -6.21
CA ASN A 21 -9.67 6.93 -5.99
C ASN A 21 -8.27 6.69 -5.39
N GLY A 22 -7.53 7.76 -5.12
CA GLY A 22 -6.17 7.74 -4.60
C GLY A 22 -5.10 7.52 -5.67
N LEU A 23 -5.40 7.51 -6.97
CA LEU A 23 -4.39 7.36 -8.00
C LEU A 23 -3.53 8.63 -8.08
N LEU A 24 -2.22 8.49 -7.86
CA LEU A 24 -1.27 9.59 -7.87
C LEU A 24 -0.41 9.59 -9.14
N ALA A 25 0.22 8.45 -9.44
CA ALA A 25 1.21 8.40 -10.51
C ALA A 25 1.24 7.06 -11.25
N VAL A 26 1.81 7.08 -12.45
CA VAL A 26 2.03 5.91 -13.32
C VAL A 26 3.48 5.81 -13.78
N GLY A 27 3.94 4.60 -14.06
CA GLY A 27 5.29 4.30 -14.54
C GLY A 27 6.31 4.15 -13.41
N GLY A 28 7.60 4.23 -13.77
CA GLY A 28 8.69 3.86 -12.86
C GLY A 28 8.85 2.35 -12.74
N ASP A 29 9.46 1.92 -11.63
CA ASP A 29 9.88 0.55 -11.36
C ASP A 29 9.67 0.17 -9.88
N LEU A 30 9.91 -1.10 -9.52
CA LEU A 30 9.91 -1.55 -8.13
C LEU A 30 11.33 -1.57 -7.53
N HIS A 31 12.22 -0.69 -8.00
CA HIS A 31 13.56 -0.61 -7.43
C HIS A 31 13.46 -0.28 -5.92
N PRO A 32 14.22 -0.95 -5.02
CA PRO A 32 14.06 -0.80 -3.57
C PRO A 32 14.08 0.65 -3.08
N LYS A 33 14.94 1.49 -3.67
CA LYS A 33 15.02 2.93 -3.36
C LYS A 33 13.72 3.69 -3.65
N ARG A 34 13.05 3.38 -4.77
CA ARG A 34 11.76 4.00 -5.14
C ARG A 34 10.66 3.54 -4.19
N VAL A 35 10.60 2.24 -3.90
CA VAL A 35 9.59 1.64 -3.02
C VAL A 35 9.71 2.21 -1.60
N LEU A 36 10.91 2.25 -1.03
CA LEU A 36 11.14 2.83 0.29
C LEU A 36 10.74 4.31 0.35
N LEU A 37 11.06 5.08 -0.69
CA LEU A 37 10.65 6.48 -0.79
C LEU A 37 9.11 6.63 -0.83
N ALA A 38 8.43 5.80 -1.63
CA ALA A 38 6.99 5.83 -1.74
C ALA A 38 6.33 5.57 -0.38
N TYR A 39 6.72 4.48 0.30
CA TYR A 39 6.16 4.13 1.61
C TYR A 39 6.42 5.21 2.66
N ALA A 40 7.60 5.83 2.66
CA ALA A 40 7.92 6.94 3.57
C ALA A 40 7.02 8.17 3.36
N GLN A 41 6.41 8.32 2.18
CA GLN A 41 5.49 9.40 1.83
C GLN A 41 4.01 8.97 1.85
N GLY A 42 3.69 7.76 2.32
CA GLY A 42 2.31 7.24 2.32
C GLY A 42 1.80 6.81 0.94
N ILE A 43 2.69 6.60 -0.02
CA ILE A 43 2.40 6.15 -1.37
C ILE A 43 2.71 4.65 -1.48
N PHE A 44 1.85 3.87 -2.13
CA PHE A 44 2.10 2.45 -2.34
C PHE A 44 1.91 2.05 -3.81
N PRO A 45 2.71 1.08 -4.31
CA PRO A 45 2.50 0.53 -5.64
C PRO A 45 1.31 -0.44 -5.63
N TRP A 46 0.48 -0.39 -6.66
CA TRP A 46 -0.59 -1.36 -6.88
C TRP A 46 -0.68 -1.75 -8.37
N PRO A 47 0.06 -2.78 -8.80
CA PRO A 47 0.10 -3.18 -10.20
C PRO A 47 -1.23 -3.81 -10.64
N HIS A 48 -1.71 -3.43 -11.83
CA HIS A 48 -2.95 -3.94 -12.44
C HIS A 48 -2.64 -4.92 -13.59
N GLY A 49 -1.84 -5.95 -13.31
CA GLY A 49 -1.37 -6.89 -14.34
C GLY A 49 -0.39 -6.26 -15.34
N ASP A 50 0.03 -7.05 -16.32
CA ASP A 50 1.14 -6.69 -17.22
C ASP A 50 0.75 -5.68 -18.32
N GLU A 51 -0.54 -5.48 -18.55
CA GLU A 51 -1.05 -4.57 -19.59
C GLU A 51 -1.01 -3.10 -19.16
N TRP A 52 -0.79 -2.85 -17.87
CA TRP A 52 -0.79 -1.51 -17.28
C TRP A 52 0.61 -1.12 -16.82
N PRO A 53 1.00 0.17 -16.95
CA PRO A 53 2.19 0.66 -16.29
C PRO A 53 2.05 0.51 -14.77
N MET A 54 3.16 0.53 -14.05
CA MET A 54 3.15 0.55 -12.58
C MET A 54 2.27 1.71 -12.07
N LEU A 55 1.33 1.43 -11.19
CA LEU A 55 0.42 2.44 -10.63
C LEU A 55 0.80 2.70 -9.16
N TRP A 56 0.71 3.96 -8.75
CA TRP A 56 1.06 4.42 -7.41
C TRP A 56 -0.09 5.18 -6.78
N PHE A 57 -0.45 4.80 -5.56
CA PHE A 57 -1.65 5.27 -4.88
C PHE A 57 -1.36 5.95 -3.54
N SER A 58 -2.15 6.97 -3.20
CA SER A 58 -2.26 7.59 -1.88
C SER A 58 -3.71 8.05 -1.64
N PRO A 59 -4.61 7.13 -1.23
CA PRO A 59 -6.03 7.43 -1.04
C PRO A 59 -6.28 8.25 0.22
N ASP A 60 -7.28 9.13 0.12
CA ASP A 60 -7.87 9.88 1.22
C ASP A 60 -9.41 9.68 1.18
N PRO A 61 -10.02 9.02 2.18
CA PRO A 61 -9.44 8.54 3.43
C PRO A 61 -8.58 7.28 3.28
N ARG A 62 -7.56 7.15 4.15
CA ARG A 62 -6.70 5.96 4.23
C ARG A 62 -7.24 4.97 5.25
N MET A 63 -7.38 3.70 4.86
CA MET A 63 -7.66 2.62 5.82
C MET A 63 -6.45 2.42 6.75
N VAL A 64 -6.70 2.48 8.06
CA VAL A 64 -5.75 2.14 9.12
C VAL A 64 -6.43 1.18 10.09
N LEU A 65 -5.70 0.15 10.52
CA LEU A 65 -6.10 -0.73 11.62
C LEU A 65 -5.14 -0.51 12.79
N LEU A 66 -5.63 0.07 13.88
CA LEU A 66 -4.87 0.11 15.11
C LEU A 66 -4.84 -1.30 15.72
N PRO A 67 -3.69 -1.78 16.21
CA PRO A 67 -3.63 -3.12 16.81
C PRO A 67 -4.60 -3.32 17.97
N SER A 68 -4.90 -2.26 18.74
CA SER A 68 -5.90 -2.26 19.82
C SER A 68 -7.33 -2.50 19.34
N ASP A 69 -7.61 -2.15 18.09
CA ASP A 69 -8.96 -2.11 17.52
C ASP A 69 -9.27 -3.40 16.75
N LEU A 70 -8.34 -4.36 16.75
CA LEU A 70 -8.53 -5.65 16.10
C LEU A 70 -9.71 -6.40 16.73
N HIS A 71 -10.81 -6.48 15.98
CA HIS A 71 -11.95 -7.29 16.36
C HIS A 71 -11.73 -8.76 16.03
N VAL A 72 -11.43 -9.57 17.04
CA VAL A 72 -11.39 -11.03 16.91
C VAL A 72 -12.77 -11.60 17.27
N SER A 73 -13.44 -12.26 16.33
CA SER A 73 -14.75 -12.86 16.58
C SER A 73 -14.67 -14.09 17.51
N ARG A 74 -15.81 -14.50 18.09
CA ARG A 74 -15.86 -15.68 18.98
C ARG A 74 -15.50 -16.97 18.24
N SER A 75 -15.98 -17.14 17.01
CA SER A 75 -15.66 -18.31 16.19
C SER A 75 -14.17 -18.35 15.81
N LEU A 76 -13.59 -17.20 15.45
CA LEU A 76 -12.16 -17.11 15.13
C LEU A 76 -11.29 -17.48 16.34
N ARG A 77 -11.62 -17.01 17.55
CA ARG A 77 -10.93 -17.41 18.79
C ARG A 77 -10.98 -18.92 19.04
N LYS A 78 -12.12 -19.56 18.78
CA LYS A 78 -12.28 -21.01 18.97
C LYS A 78 -11.41 -21.80 17.99
N THR A 79 -11.35 -21.38 16.73
CA THR A 79 -10.51 -22.04 15.71
C THR A 79 -9.04 -21.82 15.97
N TRP A 80 -8.63 -20.61 16.37
CA TRP A 80 -7.24 -20.28 16.66
C TRP A 80 -6.64 -21.16 17.76
N GLY A 81 -7.36 -21.34 18.88
CA GLY A 81 -6.89 -22.20 19.98
C GLY A 81 -6.79 -23.69 19.63
N ALA A 82 -7.36 -24.13 18.51
CA ALA A 82 -7.27 -25.52 18.04
C ALA A 82 -6.08 -25.77 17.09
N LEU A 83 -5.46 -24.71 16.54
CA LEU A 83 -4.42 -24.82 15.51
C LEU A 83 -2.98 -24.91 16.04
N GLY A 84 -2.75 -24.67 17.33
CA GLY A 84 -1.42 -24.74 17.96
C GLY A 84 -0.55 -23.52 17.64
N ASP A 85 0.00 -22.88 18.69
CA ASP A 85 0.64 -21.57 18.60
C ASP A 85 2.15 -21.65 18.28
N SER A 86 2.51 -21.95 17.03
CA SER A 86 3.88 -21.68 16.56
C SER A 86 3.87 -20.71 15.38
N TYR A 87 4.19 -19.45 15.70
CA TYR A 87 4.45 -18.40 14.72
C TYR A 87 5.87 -17.90 14.94
N ALA A 88 6.69 -17.94 13.90
CA ALA A 88 8.01 -17.33 13.90
C ALA A 88 7.96 -16.08 13.03
N PHE A 89 8.63 -15.03 13.48
CA PHE A 89 8.91 -13.86 12.67
C PHE A 89 10.32 -14.04 12.09
N ASN A 90 10.50 -13.64 10.82
CA ASN A 90 11.80 -13.67 10.14
C ASN A 90 12.79 -12.68 10.76
#